data_AF-A0A7G9SNL1-F1
#
_entry.id   AF-A0A7G9SNL1-F1
#
_cell.length_a   1.000
_cell.length_b   1.000
_cell.length_c   1.000
_cell.angle_alpha   90.00
_cell.angle_beta   90.00
_cell.angle_gamma   90.00
#
_symmetry.space_group_name_H-M   'P 1'
#
loop_
_entity.id
_entity.type
_entity.pdbx_description
1 polymer ?
#
loop_
_entity_poly.entity_id
_entity_poly.type
_entity_poly.pdbx_seq_one_letter_code
_entity_poly.pdbx_strand_id
1 'polypeptide(L)'
;MQVIQRTVLLLALSMSVGFVTLLHPTAAQAQDVIESQIDGEFEGWEGETVIKLQNGQIWLQTEYHYHYHYAYSPDVIIFQTSGGWKMKVEGTDKAVGVRQLR
;
A
#
# COMPACT_ATOMS: atom_id res chain seq x y z
N MET A 1 -42.43 -60.03 -19.97
CA MET A 1 -42.63 -59.92 -18.52
C MET A 1 -41.38 -59.29 -17.90
N GLN A 2 -41.51 -58.50 -16.83
CA GLN A 2 -40.40 -58.13 -15.92
C GLN A 2 -40.08 -59.34 -15.00
N VAL A 3 -39.04 -59.40 -14.15
CA VAL A 3 -37.89 -58.49 -13.92
C VAL A 3 -36.57 -59.23 -14.33
N ILE A 4 -35.43 -59.43 -13.62
CA ILE A 4 -34.85 -59.11 -12.29
C ILE A 4 -33.34 -58.80 -12.49
N GLN A 5 -32.74 -58.02 -11.60
CA GLN A 5 -31.33 -57.58 -11.60
C GLN A 5 -30.32 -58.67 -11.15
N ARG A 6 -29.02 -58.42 -11.39
CA ARG A 6 -27.98 -58.70 -10.37
C ARG A 6 -26.75 -57.78 -10.49
N THR A 7 -26.34 -57.21 -9.35
CA THR A 7 -25.22 -56.27 -9.20
C THR A 7 -23.87 -56.99 -9.22
N VAL A 8 -22.86 -56.37 -9.82
CA VAL A 8 -21.44 -56.58 -9.46
C VAL A 8 -20.81 -55.21 -9.21
N LEU A 9 -20.31 -55.01 -8.00
CA LEU A 9 -19.51 -53.84 -7.61
C LEU A 9 -18.04 -54.17 -7.85
N LEU A 10 -17.30 -53.29 -8.52
CA LEU A 10 -15.84 -53.35 -8.57
C LEU A 10 -15.28 -51.95 -8.33
N LEU A 11 -14.33 -51.82 -7.39
CA LEU A 11 -13.68 -50.55 -7.11
C LEU A 11 -12.63 -50.26 -8.19
N ALA A 12 -12.79 -49.14 -8.88
CA ALA A 12 -11.72 -48.52 -9.67
C ALA A 12 -10.99 -47.50 -8.80
N LEU A 13 -9.69 -47.71 -8.58
CA LEU A 13 -8.83 -46.81 -7.82
C LEU A 13 -8.31 -45.67 -8.71
N SER A 14 -7.79 -44.63 -8.05
CA SER A 14 -6.95 -43.54 -8.57
C SER A 14 -7.67 -42.21 -8.87
N MET A 15 -7.31 -41.25 -8.03
CA MET A 15 -7.29 -39.82 -8.33
C MET A 15 -6.21 -39.57 -9.43
N SER A 16 -6.10 -38.41 -10.08
CA SER A 16 -6.62 -37.08 -9.74
C SER A 16 -7.04 -36.33 -11.00
N VAL A 17 -7.99 -35.40 -10.86
CA VAL A 17 -8.15 -34.32 -11.85
C VAL A 17 -6.85 -33.51 -11.84
N GLY A 18 -6.27 -33.28 -13.01
CA GLY A 18 -5.06 -32.46 -13.14
C GLY A 18 -5.35 -31.05 -12.66
N PHE A 19 -4.75 -30.66 -11.54
CA PHE A 19 -4.81 -29.27 -11.06
C PHE A 19 -3.99 -28.43 -12.03
N VAL A 20 -4.67 -27.78 -12.99
CA VAL A 20 -4.06 -26.69 -13.75
C VAL A 20 -3.86 -25.56 -12.76
N THR A 21 -2.67 -25.54 -12.13
CA THR A 21 -2.22 -24.40 -11.35
C THR A 21 -2.11 -23.23 -12.30
N LEU A 22 -3.19 -22.45 -12.39
CA LEU A 22 -3.10 -21.06 -12.71
C LEU A 22 -2.08 -20.47 -11.73
N LEU A 23 -0.87 -20.26 -12.25
CA LEU A 23 0.05 -19.28 -11.71
C LEU A 23 -0.64 -17.93 -11.92
N HIS A 24 -1.61 -17.65 -11.05
CA HIS A 24 -2.01 -16.30 -10.75
C HIS A 24 -0.70 -15.59 -10.44
N PRO A 25 -0.28 -14.57 -11.23
CA PRO A 25 0.74 -13.69 -10.72
C PRO A 25 0.13 -13.12 -9.43
N THR A 26 0.70 -13.49 -8.28
CA THR A 26 0.48 -12.70 -7.08
C THR A 26 1.00 -11.33 -7.44
N ALA A 27 0.09 -10.44 -7.84
CA ALA A 27 0.38 -9.05 -8.06
C ALA A 27 0.85 -8.53 -6.71
N ALA A 28 2.18 -8.54 -6.52
CA ALA A 28 2.83 -7.98 -5.36
C ALA A 28 2.24 -6.58 -5.23
N GLN A 29 1.48 -6.38 -4.16
CA GLN A 29 0.67 -5.18 -3.99
C GLN A 29 1.60 -4.00 -4.19
N ALA A 30 1.41 -3.30 -5.31
CA ALA A 30 2.27 -2.18 -5.65
C ALA A 30 2.10 -1.20 -4.50
N GLN A 31 3.17 -0.99 -3.73
CA GLN A 31 3.12 0.00 -2.66
C GLN A 31 2.94 1.32 -3.38
N ASP A 32 1.80 1.96 -3.17
CA ASP A 32 1.50 3.24 -3.78
C ASP A 32 2.56 4.24 -3.27
N VAL A 33 3.43 4.67 -4.19
CA VAL A 33 4.43 5.72 -3.97
C VAL A 33 3.96 6.95 -4.73
N ILE A 34 3.86 8.06 -4.02
CA ILE A 34 3.48 9.36 -4.55
C ILE A 34 4.69 10.27 -4.46
N GLU A 35 5.17 10.73 -5.62
CA GLU A 35 6.25 11.71 -5.74
C GLU A 35 5.63 13.06 -6.11
N SER A 36 6.05 14.13 -5.42
CA SER A 36 5.58 15.50 -5.68
C SER A 36 6.49 16.53 -5.03
N GLN A 37 6.10 17.80 -5.02
CA GLN A 37 6.73 18.87 -4.27
C GLN A 37 5.74 19.53 -3.32
N ILE A 38 6.23 20.10 -2.21
CA ILE A 38 5.43 20.95 -1.33
C ILE A 38 5.04 22.23 -2.08
N ASP A 39 3.79 22.65 -1.92
CA ASP A 39 3.27 23.88 -2.53
C ASP A 39 3.61 25.11 -1.67
N GLY A 40 4.83 25.62 -1.86
CA GLY A 40 5.37 26.78 -1.14
C GLY A 40 6.47 26.41 -0.15
N GLU A 41 6.48 27.07 1.01
CA GLU A 41 7.53 26.92 2.02
C GLU A 41 7.25 25.74 2.96
N PHE A 42 8.31 25.03 3.33
CA PHE A 42 8.34 24.04 4.41
C PHE A 42 9.29 24.57 5.49
N GLU A 43 8.77 24.81 6.69
CA GLU A 43 9.56 25.32 7.83
C GLU A 43 10.03 24.18 8.77
N GLY A 44 9.41 23.00 8.68
CA GLY A 44 9.74 21.83 9.46
C GLY A 44 8.52 21.01 9.90
N TRP A 45 8.74 20.11 10.83
CA TRP A 45 7.70 19.32 11.51
C TRP A 45 7.40 19.90 12.90
N GLU A 46 6.11 20.06 13.22
CA GLU A 46 5.60 20.73 14.42
C GLU A 46 4.58 19.89 15.21
N GLY A 47 4.49 18.59 14.92
CA GLY A 47 3.56 17.65 15.56
C GLY A 47 2.21 17.55 14.85
N GLU A 48 1.65 18.66 14.38
CA GLU A 48 0.36 18.73 13.66
C GLU A 48 0.49 19.42 12.27
N THR A 49 1.68 19.46 11.68
CA THR A 49 1.94 20.17 10.42
C THR A 49 1.03 19.67 9.28
N VAL A 50 0.38 20.61 8.59
CA VAL A 50 -0.39 20.36 7.36
C VAL A 50 0.47 20.67 6.15
N ILE A 51 0.71 19.66 5.31
CA ILE A 51 1.48 19.77 4.08
C ILE A 51 0.51 19.78 2.88
N LYS A 52 0.57 20.86 2.08
CA LYS A 52 -0.08 20.93 0.77
C LYS A 52 0.95 20.60 -0.31
N LEU A 53 0.55 19.84 -1.33
CA LEU A 53 1.42 19.47 -2.44
C LEU A 53 0.99 20.16 -3.74
N GLN A 54 1.94 20.36 -4.67
CA GLN A 54 1.66 20.92 -5.99
C GLN A 54 0.67 20.07 -6.79
N ASN A 55 0.61 18.75 -6.56
CA ASN A 55 -0.39 17.85 -7.16
C ASN A 55 -1.83 18.05 -6.62
N GLY A 56 -2.03 18.96 -5.65
CA GLY A 56 -3.33 19.32 -5.07
C GLY A 56 -3.75 18.49 -3.86
N GLN A 57 -3.01 17.45 -3.49
CA GLN A 57 -3.25 16.68 -2.27
C GLN A 57 -2.92 17.50 -1.01
N ILE A 58 -3.57 17.16 0.10
CA ILE A 58 -3.30 17.74 1.41
C ILE A 58 -3.10 16.61 2.42
N TRP A 59 -2.01 16.68 3.18
CA TRP A 59 -1.60 15.69 4.17
C TRP A 59 -1.42 16.34 5.55
N LEU A 60 -1.73 15.60 6.63
CA LEU A 60 -1.54 16.02 8.02
C LEU A 60 -0.54 15.09 8.71
N GLN A 61 0.40 15.65 9.47
CA GLN A 61 1.28 14.90 10.37
C GLN A 61 0.49 14.09 11.41
N THR A 62 0.86 12.82 11.60
CA THR A 62 0.24 11.92 12.59
C THR A 62 1.25 11.29 13.57
N GLU A 63 2.54 11.41 13.29
CA GLU A 63 3.61 10.92 14.16
C GLU A 63 4.27 12.07 14.91
N TYR A 64 4.36 11.97 16.24
CA TYR A 64 5.05 12.96 17.08
C TYR A 64 6.51 13.10 16.65
N HIS A 65 6.84 14.25 16.07
CA HIS A 65 8.19 14.61 15.65
C HIS A 65 8.26 16.13 15.49
N TYR A 66 9.22 16.75 16.17
CA TYR A 66 9.56 18.16 16.02
C TYR A 66 10.94 18.26 15.38
N HIS A 67 11.04 18.95 14.24
CA HIS A 67 12.30 19.13 13.52
C HIS A 67 12.21 20.33 12.58
N TYR A 68 12.91 21.41 12.92
CA TYR A 68 13.04 22.59 12.05
C TYR A 68 13.87 22.26 10.80
N HIS A 69 13.34 22.57 9.62
CA HIS A 69 14.06 22.46 8.36
C HIS A 69 13.42 23.38 7.33
N TYR A 70 14.06 24.50 7.02
CA TYR A 70 13.59 25.42 5.99
C TYR A 70 13.97 24.95 4.59
N ALA A 71 12.97 24.78 3.72
CA ALA A 71 13.15 24.60 2.28
C ALA A 71 11.98 25.22 1.50
N TYR A 72 12.27 25.80 0.34
CA TYR A 72 11.23 26.28 -0.60
C TYR A 72 10.95 25.22 -1.65
N SER A 73 9.69 24.77 -1.75
CA SER A 73 9.20 23.77 -2.70
C SER A 73 10.01 22.45 -2.76
N PRO A 74 10.46 21.87 -1.63
CA PRO A 74 11.24 20.64 -1.63
C PRO A 74 10.47 19.44 -2.21
N ASP A 75 11.21 18.50 -2.78
CA ASP A 75 10.68 17.21 -3.21
C ASP A 75 10.17 16.38 -2.02
N VAL A 76 9.10 15.61 -2.24
CA VAL A 76 8.56 14.65 -1.29
C VAL A 76 8.30 13.28 -1.92
N ILE A 77 8.55 12.23 -1.15
CA ILE A 77 8.16 10.86 -1.44
C ILE A 77 7.22 10.39 -0.34
N ILE A 78 6.00 10.02 -0.69
CA ILE A 78 4.98 9.51 0.24
C ILE A 78 4.71 8.06 -0.10
N PHE A 79 4.80 7.18 0.89
CA PHE A 79 4.71 5.73 0.70
C PHE A 79 3.96 5.06 1.84
N GLN A 80 3.30 3.94 1.55
CA GLN A 80 2.57 3.19 2.55
C GLN A 80 3.48 2.21 3.30
N THR A 81 3.19 2.00 4.58
CA THR A 81 3.88 1.07 5.48
C THR A 81 2.86 0.29 6.31
N SER A 82 3.30 -0.73 7.05
CA SER A 82 2.45 -1.44 8.03
C SER A 82 1.88 -0.54 9.15
N GLY A 83 2.47 0.63 9.39
CA GLY A 83 1.97 1.66 10.31
C GLY A 83 1.11 2.75 9.65
N GLY A 84 0.73 2.60 8.38
CA GLY A 84 0.08 3.63 7.58
C GLY A 84 1.06 4.40 6.70
N TRP A 85 0.65 5.58 6.24
CA TRP A 85 1.43 6.41 5.31
C TRP A 85 2.58 7.15 6.01
N LYS A 86 3.71 7.27 5.31
CA LYS A 86 4.84 8.13 5.73
C LYS A 86 5.25 9.05 4.59
N MET A 87 5.54 10.30 4.92
CA MET A 87 6.11 11.30 4.02
C MET A 87 7.60 11.45 4.34
N LYS A 88 8.43 11.39 3.31
CA LYS A 88 9.83 11.81 3.34
C LYS A 88 9.96 13.12 2.57
N VAL A 89 10.42 14.18 3.23
CA VAL A 89 10.78 15.46 2.59
C VAL A 89 12.28 15.45 2.29
N GLU A 90 12.69 16.05 1.19
CA GLU A 90 14.09 16.35 0.88
C GLU A 90 14.78 17.08 2.06
N GLY A 91 16.12 17.01 2.15
CA GLY A 91 16.93 17.72 3.15
C GLY A 91 16.80 17.26 4.61
N THR A 92 15.69 16.60 5.00
CA THR A 92 15.47 16.02 6.32
C THR A 92 16.25 14.69 6.50
N ASP A 93 16.33 14.17 7.73
CA ASP A 93 16.84 12.82 8.03
C ASP A 93 15.71 11.77 8.03
N LYS A 94 14.62 12.03 8.74
CA LYS A 94 13.51 11.10 9.02
C LYS A 94 12.41 11.11 7.95
N ALA A 95 11.64 10.02 7.87
CA ALA A 95 10.32 10.00 7.23
C ALA A 95 9.22 9.94 8.31
N VAL A 96 8.21 10.79 8.21
CA VAL A 96 7.23 11.07 9.27
C VAL A 96 5.86 10.51 8.90
N GLY A 97 5.17 9.90 9.87
CA GLY A 97 3.80 9.43 9.69
C GLY A 97 2.84 10.57 9.33
N VAL A 98 2.00 10.33 8.32
CA VAL A 98 1.01 11.29 7.81
C VAL A 98 -0.34 10.60 7.52
N ARG A 99 -1.39 11.39 7.33
CA ARG A 99 -2.67 10.94 6.73
C ARG A 99 -3.15 11.95 5.70
N GLN A 100 -3.76 11.48 4.62
CA GLN A 100 -4.37 12.36 3.63
C GLN A 100 -5.64 13.01 4.20
N LEU A 101 -5.88 14.27 3.85
CA LEU A 101 -7.08 15.05 4.13
C LEU A 101 -7.92 15.29 2.86
N ARG A 102 -7.26 15.43 1.71
CA ARG A 102 -7.84 15.70 0.39
C ARG A 102 -6.92 15.20 -0.71
#